data_AF-A0ABD6PXT3-F1
#
_entry.id   AF-A0ABD6PXT3-F1
#
_cell.length_a   1.000
_cell.length_b   1.000
_cell.length_c   1.000
_cell.angle_alpha   90.00
_cell.angle_beta   90.00
_cell.angle_gamma   90.00
#
_symmetry.space_group_name_H-M   'P 1'
#
loop_
_entity.id
_entity.type
_entity.pdbx_description
1 polymer ?
#
loop_
_entity_poly.entity_id
_entity_poly.type
_entity_poly.pdbx_seq_one_letter_code
_entity_poly.pdbx_strand_id
1 'polypeptide(L)'
;MSAAGRAACRAHAARQRGLVLLALLIALMLMSIALAGALDVWALQRRREDEKQLLFAGDQYRRAIVRYYGLARAYPASVDDLVDDTRFPTPRHHLRRAYPDPLTGRADWMFLWRADRFYGVYSSVDRATVKRAGFPRQYADFDGEETYAKWKFVYLAPGLAMPAGDAAPATPATAASAPSLSGFGGYLPGQQRSGLR
;
A
#
# COMPACT_ATOMS: atom_id res chain seq x y z
N MET A 1 44.03 -14.43 -71.05
CA MET A 1 43.11 -14.86 -69.97
C MET A 1 43.79 -14.64 -68.62
N SER A 2 43.07 -14.06 -67.64
CA SER A 2 43.33 -14.07 -66.18
C SER A 2 43.36 -12.67 -65.53
N ALA A 3 42.17 -12.17 -65.19
CA ALA A 3 41.96 -11.06 -64.25
C ALA A 3 40.78 -11.33 -63.27
N ALA A 4 40.24 -12.55 -63.24
CA ALA A 4 39.01 -12.86 -62.49
C ALA A 4 39.22 -13.21 -61.01
N GLY A 5 40.42 -13.62 -60.58
CA GLY A 5 40.66 -14.14 -59.22
C GLY A 5 40.70 -13.10 -58.10
N ARG A 6 40.98 -11.82 -58.40
CA ARG A 6 41.21 -10.79 -57.37
C ARG A 6 39.92 -10.12 -56.85
N ALA A 7 38.81 -10.21 -57.58
CA ALA A 7 37.54 -9.57 -57.19
C ALA A 7 36.77 -10.39 -56.13
N ALA A 8 36.84 -11.73 -56.19
CA ALA A 8 36.10 -12.64 -55.31
C ALA A 8 36.57 -12.57 -53.84
N CYS A 9 37.88 -12.48 -53.59
CA CYS A 9 38.43 -12.35 -52.22
C CYS A 9 38.11 -10.99 -51.58
N ARG A 10 38.01 -9.91 -52.36
CA ARG A 10 37.63 -8.58 -51.86
C ARG A 10 36.15 -8.49 -51.48
N ALA A 11 35.28 -9.12 -52.26
CA ALA A 11 33.85 -9.22 -51.95
C ALA A 11 33.61 -10.02 -50.66
N HIS A 12 34.37 -11.09 -50.41
CA HIS A 12 34.28 -11.87 -49.18
C HIS A 12 34.72 -11.09 -47.93
N ALA A 13 35.83 -10.35 -47.99
CA ALA A 13 36.28 -9.50 -46.89
C ALA A 13 35.32 -8.33 -46.58
N ALA A 14 34.73 -7.71 -47.62
CA ALA A 14 33.70 -6.69 -47.46
C ALA A 14 32.40 -7.25 -46.86
N ARG A 15 31.99 -8.45 -47.29
CA ARG A 15 30.80 -9.15 -46.79
C ARG A 15 30.99 -9.64 -45.34
N GLN A 16 32.19 -10.05 -44.96
CA GLN A 16 32.54 -10.35 -43.57
C GLN A 16 32.53 -9.09 -42.68
N ARG A 17 33.02 -7.94 -43.16
CA ARG A 17 32.89 -6.67 -42.43
C ARG A 17 31.43 -6.25 -42.22
N GLY A 18 30.57 -6.46 -43.22
CA GLY A 18 29.13 -6.20 -43.10
C GLY A 18 28.45 -7.10 -42.07
N LEU A 19 28.82 -8.39 -42.02
CA LEU A 19 28.30 -9.33 -41.02
C LEU A 19 28.75 -8.99 -39.60
N VAL A 20 30.02 -8.58 -39.41
CA VAL A 20 30.52 -8.14 -38.10
C VAL A 20 29.78 -6.89 -37.63
N LEU A 21 29.53 -5.94 -38.53
CA LEU A 21 28.80 -4.71 -38.19
C LEU A 21 27.33 -5.01 -37.86
N LEU A 22 26.69 -5.92 -38.60
CA LEU A 22 25.34 -6.41 -38.28
C LEU A 22 25.29 -7.13 -36.92
N ALA A 23 26.24 -8.02 -36.65
CA ALA A 23 26.32 -8.73 -35.38
C ALA A 23 26.55 -7.78 -34.20
N LEU A 24 27.39 -6.74 -34.39
CA LEU A 24 27.61 -5.70 -33.39
C LEU A 24 26.33 -4.90 -33.13
N LEU A 25 25.60 -4.49 -34.17
CA LEU A 25 24.32 -3.78 -34.03
C LEU A 25 23.28 -4.63 -33.29
N ILE A 26 23.18 -5.92 -33.61
CA ILE A 26 22.28 -6.86 -32.91
C ILE A 26 22.69 -6.99 -31.45
N ALA A 27 23.98 -7.16 -31.15
CA ALA A 27 24.46 -7.25 -29.77
C ALA A 27 24.16 -5.97 -28.97
N LEU A 28 24.35 -4.80 -29.58
CA LEU A 28 24.05 -3.51 -28.96
C LEU A 28 22.54 -3.38 -28.68
N MET A 29 21.70 -3.79 -29.63
CA MET A 29 20.25 -3.79 -29.50
C MET A 29 19.79 -4.69 -28.33
N LEU A 30 20.32 -5.92 -28.26
CA LEU A 30 20.02 -6.85 -27.17
C LEU A 30 20.47 -6.30 -25.80
N MET A 31 21.65 -5.67 -25.74
CA MET A 31 22.16 -5.06 -24.51
C MET A 31 21.29 -3.88 -24.06
N SER A 32 20.77 -3.10 -25.00
CA SER A 32 19.89 -1.96 -24.72
C SER A 32 18.53 -2.42 -24.16
N ILE A 33 17.96 -3.48 -24.72
CA ILE A 33 16.70 -4.08 -24.23
C ILE A 33 16.89 -4.66 -22.81
N ALA A 34 18.01 -5.35 -22.56
CA ALA A 34 18.31 -5.91 -21.25
C ALA A 34 18.42 -4.82 -20.15
N LEU A 35 18.98 -3.65 -20.48
CA LEU A 35 19.12 -2.54 -19.53
C LEU A 35 17.77 -1.87 -19.20
N ALA A 36 16.85 -1.78 -20.17
CA ALA A 36 15.55 -1.15 -19.97
C ALA A 36 14.73 -1.82 -18.84
N GLY A 37 14.72 -3.15 -18.77
CA GLY A 37 13.99 -3.87 -17.72
C GLY A 37 14.51 -3.65 -16.30
N ALA A 38 15.79 -3.27 -16.13
CA ALA A 38 16.36 -3.02 -14.82
C ALA A 38 15.79 -1.74 -14.16
N LEU A 39 15.41 -0.75 -14.95
CA LEU A 39 14.88 0.53 -14.47
C LEU A 39 13.49 0.38 -13.82
N ASP A 40 12.62 -0.44 -14.42
CA ASP A 40 11.26 -0.66 -13.92
C ASP A 40 11.25 -1.35 -12.55
N VAL A 41 12.14 -2.31 -12.34
CA VAL A 41 12.29 -3.02 -11.06
C VAL A 41 12.71 -2.04 -9.96
N TRP A 42 13.61 -1.11 -10.26
CA TRP A 42 14.08 -0.11 -9.31
C TRP A 42 12.98 0.87 -8.93
N ALA A 43 12.19 1.35 -9.90
CA ALA A 43 11.06 2.24 -9.64
C ALA A 43 10.00 1.59 -8.73
N LEU A 44 9.71 0.29 -8.94
CA LEU A 44 8.80 -0.45 -8.08
C LEU A 44 9.34 -0.64 -6.66
N GLN A 45 10.63 -0.93 -6.51
CA GLN A 45 11.25 -1.04 -5.19
C GLN A 45 11.20 0.28 -4.43
N ARG A 46 11.49 1.41 -5.08
CA ARG A 46 11.33 2.74 -4.48
C ARG A 46 9.92 2.99 -3.99
N ARG A 47 8.90 2.71 -4.83
CA ARG A 47 7.50 2.85 -4.41
C ARG A 47 7.15 1.99 -3.19
N ARG A 48 7.69 0.77 -3.11
CA ARG A 48 7.50 -0.12 -1.94
C ARG A 48 8.19 0.42 -0.69
N GLU A 49 9.36 1.04 -0.83
CA GLU A 49 10.05 1.70 0.27
C GLU A 49 9.26 2.91 0.77
N ASP A 50 8.80 3.77 -0.13
CA ASP A 50 8.01 4.97 0.19
C ASP A 50 6.70 4.58 0.90
N GLU A 51 6.01 3.54 0.41
CA GLU A 51 4.78 3.02 1.02
C GLU A 51 5.03 2.48 2.45
N LYS A 52 6.12 1.74 2.65
CA LYS A 52 6.51 1.28 4.01
C LYS A 52 6.80 2.46 4.93
N GLN A 53 7.47 3.49 4.43
CA GLN A 53 7.74 4.70 5.19
C GLN A 53 6.45 5.47 5.49
N LEU A 54 5.47 5.48 4.57
CA LEU A 54 4.18 6.12 4.75
C LEU A 54 3.41 5.44 5.88
N LEU A 55 3.33 4.11 5.84
CA LEU A 55 2.71 3.32 6.90
C LEU A 55 3.41 3.52 8.24
N PHE A 56 4.75 3.57 8.24
CA PHE A 56 5.52 3.83 9.45
C PHE A 56 5.24 5.23 10.03
N ALA A 57 5.30 6.27 9.20
CA ALA A 57 5.08 7.65 9.63
C ALA A 57 3.64 7.85 10.12
N GLY A 58 2.65 7.37 9.37
CA GLY A 58 1.23 7.40 9.76
C GLY A 58 0.98 6.66 11.08
N ASP A 59 1.64 5.51 11.31
CA ASP A 59 1.56 4.80 12.58
C ASP A 59 2.19 5.58 13.75
N GLN A 60 3.28 6.32 13.52
CA GLN A 60 3.84 7.19 14.55
C GLN A 60 2.84 8.29 14.96
N TYR A 61 2.19 8.94 13.99
CA TYR A 61 1.16 9.94 14.26
C TYR A 61 -0.03 9.33 15.02
N ARG A 62 -0.58 8.23 14.52
CA ARG A 62 -1.69 7.54 15.18
C ARG A 62 -1.35 7.16 16.62
N ARG A 63 -0.19 6.54 16.87
CA ARG A 63 0.26 6.19 18.22
C ARG A 63 0.50 7.41 19.11
N ALA A 64 1.00 8.50 18.54
CA ALA A 64 1.17 9.75 19.28
C ALA A 64 -0.18 10.29 19.73
N ILE A 65 -1.18 10.32 18.85
CA ILE A 65 -2.56 10.74 19.16
C ILE A 65 -3.18 9.83 20.24
N VAL A 66 -3.01 8.51 20.13
CA VAL A 66 -3.48 7.55 21.15
C VAL A 66 -2.89 7.87 22.52
N ARG A 67 -1.57 8.08 22.59
CA ARG A 67 -0.87 8.40 23.85
C ARG A 67 -1.35 9.74 24.42
N TYR A 68 -1.42 10.77 23.58
CA TYR A 68 -1.88 12.11 23.94
C TYR A 68 -3.30 12.09 24.50
N TYR A 69 -4.22 11.41 23.81
CA TYR A 69 -5.59 11.25 24.25
C TYR A 69 -5.70 10.45 25.55
N GLY A 70 -4.86 9.43 25.75
CA GLY A 70 -4.84 8.62 26.97
C GLY A 70 -4.54 9.42 28.25
N LEU A 71 -3.85 10.55 28.13
CA LEU A 71 -3.45 11.40 29.27
C LEU A 71 -4.52 12.41 29.68
N ALA A 72 -5.10 13.13 28.72
CA ALA A 72 -6.00 14.25 28.99
C ALA A 72 -7.41 14.08 28.39
N ARG A 73 -7.71 12.93 27.76
CA ARG A 73 -8.96 12.66 27.03
C ARG A 73 -9.35 13.73 26.00
N ALA A 74 -8.35 14.45 25.50
CA ALA A 74 -8.47 15.50 24.51
C ALA A 74 -7.58 15.18 23.31
N TYR A 75 -8.01 15.56 22.13
CA TYR A 75 -7.19 15.49 20.91
C TYR A 75 -6.24 16.70 20.82
N PRO A 76 -5.12 16.58 20.09
CA PRO A 76 -4.18 17.68 19.85
C PRO A 76 -4.76 18.77 18.92
N ALA A 77 -4.31 20.03 19.06
CA ALA A 77 -4.64 21.10 18.09
C ALA A 77 -3.59 21.23 17.00
N SER A 78 -2.31 20.99 17.32
CA SER A 78 -1.21 21.03 16.35
C SER A 78 -0.31 19.79 16.42
N VAL A 79 0.52 19.58 15.40
CA VAL A 79 1.58 18.56 15.46
C VAL A 79 2.61 18.89 16.54
N ASP A 80 2.84 20.17 16.80
CA ASP A 80 3.76 20.60 17.85
C ASP A 80 3.30 20.14 19.23
N ASP A 81 1.99 20.11 19.50
CA ASP A 81 1.43 19.54 20.74
C ASP A 81 1.79 18.04 20.91
N LEU A 82 2.00 17.31 19.80
CA LEU A 82 2.41 15.91 19.85
C LEU A 82 3.92 15.77 20.05
N VAL A 83 4.71 16.72 19.53
CA VAL A 83 6.18 16.71 19.70
C VAL A 83 6.52 17.15 21.12
N ASP A 84 5.91 18.22 21.63
CA ASP A 84 6.20 18.77 22.95
C ASP A 84 4.92 19.18 23.68
N ASP A 85 4.42 18.29 24.54
CA ASP A 85 3.25 18.55 25.38
C ASP A 85 3.65 19.26 26.67
N THR A 86 3.35 20.55 26.74
CA THR A 86 3.65 21.44 27.87
C THR A 86 2.51 21.54 28.91
N ARG A 87 1.44 20.75 28.75
CA ARG A 87 0.29 20.74 29.69
C ARG A 87 0.64 20.20 31.07
N PHE A 88 1.77 19.51 31.20
CA PHE A 88 2.21 18.86 32.42
C PHE A 88 3.46 19.56 32.99
N PRO A 89 3.72 19.45 34.31
CA PRO A 89 4.91 20.03 34.94
C PRO A 89 6.23 19.52 34.36
N THR A 90 6.23 18.31 33.79
CA THR A 90 7.33 17.75 33.00
C THR A 90 6.86 17.64 31.56
N PRO A 91 7.53 18.29 30.58
CA PRO A 91 7.19 18.19 29.18
C PRO A 91 7.17 16.74 28.72
N ARG A 92 6.15 16.36 27.94
CA ARG A 92 6.01 15.00 27.42
C ARG A 92 6.05 14.99 25.90
N HIS A 93 6.88 14.10 25.36
CA HIS A 93 7.03 13.92 23.93
C HIS A 93 6.26 12.68 23.47
N HIS A 94 5.20 12.86 22.69
CA HIS A 94 4.41 11.76 22.12
C HIS A 94 4.92 11.33 20.75
N LEU A 95 5.58 12.24 20.04
CA LEU A 95 6.18 12.06 18.73
C LEU A 95 7.64 12.51 18.78
N ARG A 96 8.57 11.70 18.22
CA ARG A 96 10.00 12.02 18.25
C ARG A 96 10.37 13.25 17.42
N ARG A 97 9.66 13.45 16.32
CA ARG A 97 9.81 14.57 15.37
C ARG A 97 8.60 14.59 14.45
N ALA A 98 8.27 15.75 13.88
CA ALA A 98 7.34 15.81 12.76
C ALA A 98 7.95 15.02 11.58
N TYR A 99 7.32 13.92 11.20
CA TYR A 99 7.78 13.10 10.09
C TYR A 99 7.29 13.71 8.77
N PRO A 100 8.17 13.90 7.77
CA PRO A 100 7.70 14.29 6.45
C PRO A 100 6.89 13.16 5.82
N ASP A 101 5.96 13.51 4.94
CA ASP A 101 5.29 12.58 4.05
C ASP A 101 6.33 12.08 3.01
N PRO A 102 6.62 10.78 2.93
CA PRO A 102 7.61 10.24 2.00
C PRO A 102 7.18 10.35 0.53
N LEU A 103 5.90 10.56 0.25
CA LEU A 103 5.39 10.69 -1.11
C LEU A 103 5.60 12.11 -1.68
N THR A 104 5.48 13.15 -0.85
CA THR A 104 5.70 14.56 -1.23
C THR A 104 7.12 15.04 -0.90
N GLY A 105 7.79 14.36 0.04
CA GLY A 105 9.09 14.77 0.59
C GLY A 105 9.00 15.97 1.55
N ARG A 106 7.79 16.38 1.95
CA ARG A 106 7.55 17.55 2.81
C ARG A 106 6.69 17.16 4.02
N ALA A 107 6.68 17.98 5.05
CA ALA A 107 5.83 17.76 6.23
C ALA A 107 4.40 18.32 6.03
N ASP A 108 3.79 18.05 4.88
CA ASP A 108 2.50 18.58 4.42
C ASP A 108 1.36 17.55 4.53
N TRP A 109 1.31 16.86 5.67
CA TRP A 109 0.22 15.95 6.00
C TRP A 109 -1.12 16.68 6.02
N MET A 110 -2.16 16.00 5.53
CA MET A 110 -3.53 16.44 5.70
C MET A 110 -4.06 15.94 7.03
N PHE A 111 -4.78 16.81 7.75
CA PHE A 111 -5.32 16.53 9.07
C PHE A 111 -6.83 16.31 9.00
N LEU A 112 -7.29 15.29 9.72
CA LEU A 112 -8.71 15.02 9.88
C LEU A 112 -9.19 15.73 11.15
N TRP A 113 -10.05 16.71 10.98
CA TRP A 113 -10.49 17.61 12.03
C TRP A 113 -11.84 17.20 12.60
N ARG A 114 -11.97 17.35 13.92
CA ARG A 114 -13.23 17.26 14.63
C ARG A 114 -13.34 18.47 15.54
N ALA A 115 -14.31 19.33 15.24
CA ALA A 115 -14.37 20.67 15.81
C ALA A 115 -13.03 21.41 15.57
N ASP A 116 -12.24 21.62 16.61
CA ASP A 116 -10.96 22.36 16.55
C ASP A 116 -9.73 21.48 16.86
N ARG A 117 -9.90 20.15 16.81
CA ARG A 117 -8.82 19.20 17.13
C ARG A 117 -8.70 18.15 16.04
N PHE A 118 -7.47 17.76 15.72
CA PHE A 118 -7.26 16.70 14.75
C PHE A 118 -7.13 15.34 15.44
N TYR A 119 -7.72 14.32 14.82
CA TYR A 119 -7.77 12.97 15.35
C TYR A 119 -7.09 11.94 14.44
N GLY A 120 -6.57 12.40 13.30
CA GLY A 120 -5.82 11.57 12.37
C GLY A 120 -5.16 12.37 11.27
N VAL A 121 -4.36 11.68 10.47
CA VAL A 121 -3.62 12.24 9.35
C VAL A 121 -3.73 11.35 8.12
N TYR A 122 -3.59 11.94 6.94
CA TYR A 122 -3.49 11.22 5.66
C TYR A 122 -2.58 11.99 4.68
N SER A 123 -2.07 11.29 3.68
CA SER A 123 -1.28 11.91 2.62
C SER A 123 -2.19 12.59 1.60
N SER A 124 -1.79 13.72 1.03
CA SER A 124 -2.54 14.42 -0.03
C SER A 124 -2.41 13.77 -1.41
N VAL A 125 -1.58 12.72 -1.54
CA VAL A 125 -1.17 12.19 -2.84
C VAL A 125 -2.17 11.18 -3.41
N ASP A 126 -2.73 11.52 -4.59
CA ASP A 126 -3.67 10.66 -5.33
C ASP A 126 -2.99 9.57 -6.19
N ARG A 127 -1.90 8.98 -5.70
CA ARG A 127 -1.16 7.92 -6.43
C ARG A 127 -1.71 6.54 -6.08
N ALA A 128 -1.66 5.64 -7.06
CA ALA A 128 -2.05 4.24 -6.89
C ALA A 128 -1.20 3.50 -5.83
N THR A 129 -1.87 2.77 -4.94
CA THR A 129 -1.27 1.92 -3.90
C THR A 129 -0.61 0.68 -4.51
N VAL A 130 0.53 0.27 -3.95
CA VAL A 130 1.21 -0.98 -4.35
C VAL A 130 0.66 -2.14 -3.55
N LYS A 131 0.40 -1.95 -2.26
CA LYS A 131 -0.23 -2.95 -1.40
C LYS A 131 -1.75 -2.78 -1.37
N ARG A 132 -2.45 -3.80 -1.86
CA ARG A 132 -3.92 -3.85 -1.87
C ARG A 132 -4.54 -4.73 -0.79
N ALA A 133 -3.76 -5.63 -0.19
CA ALA A 133 -4.28 -6.65 0.72
C ALA A 133 -3.23 -7.05 1.77
N GLY A 134 -3.70 -7.69 2.85
CA GLY A 134 -2.84 -8.24 3.90
C GLY A 134 -2.33 -7.16 4.85
N PHE A 135 -3.17 -6.15 5.10
CA PHE A 135 -2.91 -5.19 6.15
C PHE A 135 -3.11 -5.82 7.55
N PRO A 136 -2.31 -5.44 8.55
CA PRO A 136 -2.61 -5.77 9.95
C PRO A 136 -4.01 -5.27 10.33
N ARG A 137 -4.66 -5.90 11.31
CA ARG A 137 -6.04 -5.56 11.74
C ARG A 137 -6.30 -4.07 11.99
N GLN A 138 -5.30 -3.34 12.46
CA GLN A 138 -5.39 -1.89 12.71
C GLN A 138 -5.49 -1.02 11.45
N TYR A 139 -5.28 -1.61 10.28
CA TYR A 139 -5.34 -0.99 8.95
C TYR A 139 -6.22 -1.82 8.00
N ALA A 140 -7.18 -2.59 8.53
CA ALA A 140 -8.11 -3.36 7.70
C ALA A 140 -8.89 -2.45 6.74
N ASP A 141 -9.14 -1.21 7.14
CA ASP A 141 -9.81 -0.18 6.33
C ASP A 141 -9.01 0.23 5.08
N PHE A 142 -7.75 -0.19 4.96
CA PHE A 142 -6.90 0.09 3.78
C PHE A 142 -6.96 -1.03 2.73
N ASP A 143 -7.50 -2.20 3.07
CA ASP A 143 -7.63 -3.31 2.14
C ASP A 143 -8.56 -2.89 0.98
N GLY A 144 -8.07 -3.07 -0.25
CA GLY A 144 -8.80 -2.70 -1.47
C GLY A 144 -8.73 -1.23 -1.86
N GLU A 145 -8.12 -0.35 -1.05
CA GLU A 145 -8.03 1.06 -1.39
C GLU A 145 -6.99 1.33 -2.49
N GLU A 146 -7.44 1.98 -3.56
CA GLU A 146 -6.63 2.21 -4.75
C GLU A 146 -5.66 3.37 -4.61
N THR A 147 -5.88 4.29 -3.65
CA THR A 147 -5.18 5.58 -3.56
C THR A 147 -4.64 5.84 -2.15
N TYR A 148 -3.41 6.37 -2.04
CA TYR A 148 -2.83 6.72 -0.73
C TYR A 148 -3.63 7.78 0.04
N ALA A 149 -4.33 8.70 -0.64
CA ALA A 149 -5.19 9.69 0.01
C ALA A 149 -6.33 9.07 0.86
N LYS A 150 -6.71 7.83 0.57
CA LYS A 150 -7.71 7.10 1.32
C LYS A 150 -7.15 6.35 2.53
N TRP A 151 -5.82 6.21 2.63
CA TRP A 151 -5.18 5.64 3.80
C TRP A 151 -5.16 6.66 4.94
N LYS A 152 -6.27 6.67 5.69
CA LYS A 152 -6.49 7.58 6.80
C LYS A 152 -5.99 6.96 8.09
N PHE A 153 -4.89 7.50 8.64
CA PHE A 153 -4.33 7.07 9.92
C PHE A 153 -5.05 7.77 11.06
N VAL A 154 -6.13 7.16 11.55
CA VAL A 154 -7.01 7.75 12.54
C VAL A 154 -6.97 7.04 13.88
N TYR A 155 -7.25 7.81 14.93
CA TYR A 155 -7.65 7.26 16.21
C TYR A 155 -8.94 7.96 16.66
N LEU A 156 -10.02 7.17 16.76
CA LEU A 156 -11.24 7.60 17.43
C LEU A 156 -11.36 6.88 18.76
N ALA A 157 -11.60 7.65 19.82
CA ALA A 157 -11.88 7.08 21.13
C ALA A 157 -13.13 6.19 21.08
N PRO A 158 -13.14 5.07 21.84
CA PRO A 158 -14.27 4.14 21.84
C PRO A 158 -15.60 4.86 22.12
N GLY A 159 -16.61 4.60 21.29
CA GLY A 159 -17.94 5.22 21.38
C GLY A 159 -18.11 6.50 20.54
N LEU A 160 -17.03 7.05 19.97
CA LEU A 160 -17.14 8.12 18.97
C LEU A 160 -17.14 7.52 17.55
N ALA A 161 -18.19 7.78 16.78
CA ALA A 161 -18.24 7.45 15.36
C ALA A 161 -17.38 8.43 14.55
N MET A 162 -16.89 8.02 13.36
CA MET A 162 -16.20 8.91 12.42
C MET A 162 -17.20 9.87 11.76
N PRO A 163 -16.84 11.14 11.50
CA PRO A 163 -17.71 12.02 10.71
C PRO A 163 -18.00 11.37 9.35
N ALA A 164 -19.24 11.46 8.87
CA ALA A 164 -19.66 10.79 7.63
C ALA A 164 -18.84 11.22 6.39
N GLY A 165 -18.30 12.44 6.38
CA GLY A 165 -17.43 12.93 5.29
C GLY A 165 -16.00 12.39 5.34
N ASP A 166 -15.57 11.87 6.49
CA ASP A 166 -14.21 11.35 6.67
C ASP A 166 -14.16 9.82 6.62
N ALA A 167 -15.29 9.14 6.83
CA ALA A 167 -15.38 7.69 6.72
C ALA A 167 -14.97 7.23 5.31
N ALA A 168 -14.03 6.29 5.24
CA ALA A 168 -13.81 5.52 4.02
C ALA A 168 -15.14 4.83 3.64
N PRO A 169 -15.46 4.64 2.35
CA PRO A 169 -16.65 3.92 1.95
C PRO A 169 -16.55 2.51 2.55
N ALA A 170 -17.31 2.28 3.62
CA ALA A 170 -17.47 0.96 4.18
C ALA A 170 -17.98 0.08 3.04
N THR A 171 -17.12 -0.78 2.51
CA THR A 171 -17.61 -1.91 1.75
C THR A 171 -18.50 -2.65 2.73
N PRO A 172 -19.81 -2.78 2.46
CA PRO A 172 -20.62 -3.63 3.30
C PRO A 172 -19.95 -5.00 3.21
N ALA A 173 -19.48 -5.50 4.34
CA ALA A 173 -19.25 -6.91 4.49
C ALA A 173 -20.59 -7.55 4.14
N THR A 174 -20.71 -8.05 2.91
CA THR A 174 -21.81 -8.88 2.48
C THR A 174 -21.88 -9.98 3.51
N ALA A 175 -22.82 -9.84 4.44
CA ALA A 175 -23.30 -10.94 5.24
C ALA A 175 -23.78 -11.96 4.22
N ALA A 176 -22.90 -12.91 3.90
CA ALA A 176 -23.22 -14.10 3.15
C ALA A 176 -24.33 -14.78 3.96
N SER A 177 -25.56 -14.49 3.55
CA SER A 177 -26.77 -15.08 4.04
C SER A 177 -26.65 -16.55 3.67
N ALA A 178 -26.29 -17.40 4.63
CA ALA A 178 -26.39 -18.83 4.45
C ALA A 178 -27.87 -19.13 4.15
N PRO A 179 -28.21 -19.75 3.01
CA PRO A 179 -29.57 -20.23 2.82
C PRO A 179 -29.79 -21.35 3.83
N SER A 180 -30.70 -21.11 4.78
CA SER A 180 -31.28 -22.15 5.61
C SER A 180 -31.96 -23.17 4.69
N LEU A 181 -31.34 -24.34 4.54
CA LEU A 181 -31.94 -25.52 3.91
C LEU A 181 -33.01 -26.08 4.86
N SER A 182 -34.12 -25.34 5.00
CA SER A 182 -35.39 -25.83 5.50
C SER A 182 -36.06 -26.62 4.38
N GLY A 183 -35.70 -27.88 4.22
CA GLY A 183 -36.34 -28.72 3.21
C GLY A 183 -35.57 -29.97 2.85
N PHE A 184 -35.52 -30.95 3.75
CA PHE A 184 -35.41 -32.34 3.32
C PHE A 184 -36.16 -33.25 4.29
N GLY A 185 -37.39 -33.58 3.91
CA GLY A 185 -38.12 -34.71 4.47
C GLY A 185 -37.47 -36.00 3.99
N GLY A 186 -37.11 -36.86 4.95
CA GLY A 186 -36.65 -38.22 4.70
C GLY A 186 -37.33 -39.16 5.67
N TYR A 187 -38.22 -40.00 5.14
CA TYR A 187 -38.90 -41.10 5.81
C TYR A 187 -37.90 -42.03 6.51
N LEU A 188 -38.18 -42.43 7.75
CA LEU A 188 -37.58 -43.58 8.42
C LEU A 188 -38.47 -44.81 8.20
N PRO A 189 -38.04 -45.83 7.44
CA PRO A 189 -38.59 -47.17 7.55
C PRO A 189 -37.68 -48.05 8.41
N GLY A 190 -38.25 -48.80 9.36
CA GLY A 190 -37.53 -49.90 10.02
C GLY A 190 -37.61 -49.95 11.54
N GLN A 191 -38.80 -49.86 12.13
CA GLN A 191 -39.05 -50.32 13.50
C GLN A 191 -39.22 -51.85 13.48
N GLN A 192 -38.14 -52.57 13.74
CA GLN A 192 -38.15 -54.02 13.88
C GLN A 192 -38.69 -54.40 15.26
N ARG A 193 -39.91 -54.96 15.27
CA ARG A 193 -40.48 -55.70 16.40
C ARG A 193 -39.54 -56.84 16.78
N SER A 194 -39.11 -56.85 18.04
CA SER A 194 -38.74 -58.09 18.74
C SER A 194 -39.44 -58.08 20.09
N GLY A 195 -40.50 -58.88 20.18
CA GLY A 195 -41.13 -59.25 21.43
C GLY A 195 -40.23 -60.20 22.21
N LEU A 196 -40.16 -59.98 23.51
CA LEU A 196 -39.70 -60.96 24.50
C LEU A 196 -40.72 -60.94 25.65
N ARG A 197 -41.26 -62.13 25.91
CA ARG A 197 -42.30 -62.54 26.87
C ARG A 197 -43.74 -62.47 26.41
#